data_AF-A0A2W7QH76-F1
#
_entry.id   AF-A0A2W7QH76-F1
#
_cell.length_a   1.000
_cell.length_b   1.000
_cell.length_c   1.000
_cell.angle_alpha   90.00
_cell.angle_beta   90.00
_cell.angle_gamma   90.00
#
_symmetry.space_group_name_H-M   'P 1'
#
loop_
_entity.id
_entity.type
_entity.pdbx_description
1 polymer ?
#
loop_
_entity_poly.entity_id
_entity_poly.type
_entity_poly.pdbx_seq_one_letter_code
_entity_poly.pdbx_strand_id
1 'polypeptide(L)'
;AAFGAVPALVVSDNLKSGVIRACFYEPEINRSYAEMAAHYGTAILPARPYKPRDKAKVEGAVLLVQRWIIARLRNRRFFSLDELNAAVREEVARLNARVSRHLGAARQELFETLDRPAMQPLPPEPFVHADWRRATVGPDYHVRLDGHHYSVPHEMIRQQLWARLTSGTVEIFRAGKRVACHRRAAPGDTGATTLNDHRPASHRRYAETTPSQLRERAARIGPATAILIDVILRDRPHPEQGFRSCLGILRLSRSYGPERLEAACDRALAINTRTMASVKSILINRLDGRRPNQSPEAPPITHANIRGAKFFH
;
A
#
# COMPACT_ATOMS: atom_id res chain seq x y z
N ALA A 1 10.33 -8.26 27.60
CA ALA A 1 10.71 -6.97 28.22
C ALA A 1 10.41 -6.92 29.72
N ALA A 2 9.16 -7.08 30.17
CA ALA A 2 8.81 -6.95 31.59
C ALA A 2 9.59 -7.85 32.57
N PHE A 3 9.91 -9.09 32.15
CA PHE A 3 10.70 -10.03 32.95
C PHE A 3 12.22 -9.88 32.75
N GLY A 4 12.67 -9.01 31.85
CA GLY A 4 14.09 -8.91 31.46
C GLY A 4 14.66 -10.15 30.75
N ALA A 5 13.88 -11.21 30.61
CA ALA A 5 14.25 -12.49 30.00
C ALA A 5 13.02 -13.10 29.30
N VAL A 6 13.23 -14.24 28.64
CA VAL A 6 12.23 -14.91 27.81
C VAL A 6 11.96 -16.33 28.32
N PRO A 7 10.70 -16.70 28.61
CA PRO A 7 10.37 -18.08 28.94
C PRO A 7 10.48 -18.99 27.72
N ALA A 8 10.92 -20.23 27.93
CA ALA A 8 10.94 -21.24 26.88
C ALA A 8 9.53 -21.66 26.44
N LEU A 9 8.55 -21.60 27.34
CA LEU A 9 7.16 -21.97 27.06
C LEU A 9 6.17 -20.92 27.58
N VAL A 10 5.18 -20.60 26.76
CA VAL A 10 4.02 -19.79 27.14
C VAL A 10 2.77 -20.63 26.95
N VAL A 11 2.05 -20.85 28.05
CA VAL A 11 0.73 -21.49 28.00
C VAL A 11 -0.32 -20.42 27.84
N SER A 12 -1.03 -20.45 26.72
CA SER A 12 -2.12 -19.51 26.43
C SER A 12 -3.46 -20.20 26.51
N ASP A 13 -4.48 -19.46 26.94
CA ASP A 13 -5.86 -19.89 26.78
C ASP A 13 -6.22 -19.88 25.28
N ASN A 14 -7.19 -20.68 24.85
CA ASN A 14 -7.64 -20.78 23.45
C ASN A 14 -8.37 -19.51 22.97
N LEU A 15 -7.73 -18.35 23.12
CA LEU A 15 -8.16 -17.08 22.58
C LEU A 15 -8.13 -17.17 21.06
N LYS A 16 -9.27 -16.87 20.42
CA LYS A 16 -9.39 -16.80 18.96
C LYS A 16 -8.37 -15.85 18.30
N SER A 17 -7.78 -14.94 19.06
CA SER A 17 -6.68 -14.06 18.61
C SER A 17 -5.33 -14.76 18.50
N GLY A 18 -5.08 -15.83 19.26
CA GLY A 18 -3.85 -16.64 19.19
C GLY A 18 -4.01 -17.93 18.35
N VAL A 19 -5.22 -18.45 18.23
CA VAL A 19 -5.50 -19.75 17.59
C VAL A 19 -6.65 -19.58 16.60
N ILE A 20 -6.36 -19.67 15.29
CA ILE A 20 -7.33 -19.58 14.19
C ILE A 20 -8.21 -20.85 14.18
N ARG A 21 -7.60 -22.01 14.47
CA ARG A 21 -8.32 -23.28 14.68
C ARG A 21 -7.65 -24.06 15.80
N ALA A 22 -8.38 -24.27 16.90
CA ALA A 22 -7.88 -25.05 18.04
C ALA A 22 -7.93 -26.54 17.70
N CYS A 23 -6.79 -27.10 17.33
CA CYS A 23 -6.57 -28.53 17.24
C CYS A 23 -5.39 -28.88 18.15
N PHE A 24 -5.56 -29.87 19.02
CA PHE A 24 -4.51 -30.31 19.96
C PHE A 24 -3.30 -30.92 19.22
N TYR A 25 -3.51 -31.44 18.01
CA TYR A 25 -2.47 -32.09 17.21
C TYR A 25 -1.80 -31.13 16.21
N GLU A 26 -2.55 -30.19 15.62
CA GLU A 26 -2.03 -29.18 14.67
C GLU A 26 -2.78 -27.85 14.82
N PRO A 27 -2.46 -27.03 15.83
CA PRO A 27 -3.11 -25.74 15.99
C PRO A 27 -2.70 -24.79 14.85
N GLU A 28 -3.66 -24.24 14.12
CA GLU A 28 -3.40 -23.11 13.21
C GLU A 28 -3.21 -21.85 14.08
N ILE A 29 -1.97 -21.60 14.47
CA ILE A 29 -1.59 -20.42 15.24
C ILE A 29 -1.71 -19.18 14.34
N ASN A 30 -2.20 -18.07 14.90
CA ASN A 30 -2.18 -16.78 14.22
C ASN A 30 -0.74 -16.47 13.77
N ARG A 31 -0.51 -16.15 12.49
CA ARG A 31 0.83 -15.91 11.93
C ARG A 31 1.64 -14.89 12.72
N SER A 32 1.01 -13.80 13.15
CA SER A 32 1.68 -12.77 13.97
C SER A 32 2.11 -13.31 15.33
N TYR A 33 1.32 -14.22 15.90
CA TYR A 33 1.64 -14.86 17.18
C TYR A 33 2.74 -15.92 17.03
N ALA A 34 2.74 -16.65 15.91
CA ALA A 34 3.82 -17.57 15.56
C ALA A 34 5.14 -16.82 15.27
N GLU A 35 5.10 -15.69 14.57
CA GLU A 35 6.27 -14.83 14.35
C GLU A 35 6.82 -14.30 15.68
N MET A 36 5.95 -13.90 16.61
CA MET A 36 6.37 -13.48 17.95
C MET A 36 7.05 -14.61 18.72
N ALA A 37 6.46 -15.81 18.71
CA ALA A 37 7.06 -17.00 19.31
C ALA A 37 8.44 -17.32 18.73
N ALA A 38 8.56 -17.29 17.40
CA ALA A 38 9.83 -17.51 16.72
C ALA A 38 10.88 -16.44 17.06
N HIS A 39 10.50 -15.17 17.11
CA HIS A 39 11.39 -14.05 17.46
C HIS A 39 11.98 -14.21 18.87
N TYR A 40 11.16 -14.66 19.81
CA TYR A 40 11.60 -14.86 21.19
C TYR A 40 12.15 -16.26 21.47
N GLY A 41 12.06 -17.21 20.53
CA GLY A 41 12.45 -18.60 20.78
C GLY A 41 11.54 -19.32 21.79
N THR A 42 10.28 -18.88 21.90
CA THR A 42 9.30 -19.38 22.86
C THR A 42 8.30 -20.32 22.18
N ALA A 43 8.05 -21.49 22.77
CA ALA A 43 6.97 -22.37 22.34
C ALA A 43 5.62 -21.92 22.93
N ILE A 44 4.60 -21.78 22.09
CA ILE A 44 3.22 -21.50 22.52
C ILE A 44 2.49 -22.83 22.66
N LEU A 45 2.05 -23.16 23.88
CA LEU A 45 1.20 -24.32 24.13
C LEU A 45 -0.25 -23.87 24.38
N PRO A 46 -1.20 -24.22 23.50
CA PRO A 46 -2.61 -23.99 23.79
C PRO A 46 -3.07 -24.86 24.95
N ALA A 47 -3.79 -24.28 25.91
CA ALA A 47 -4.44 -25.04 26.97
C ALA A 47 -5.49 -26.01 26.39
N ARG A 48 -5.68 -27.18 27.00
CA ARG A 48 -6.64 -28.17 26.48
C ARG A 48 -8.08 -27.66 26.64
N PRO A 49 -8.92 -27.74 25.59
CA PRO A 49 -10.35 -27.43 25.70
C PRO A 49 -11.00 -28.23 26.83
N TYR A 50 -11.86 -27.57 27.62
CA TYR A 50 -12.66 -28.18 28.70
C TYR A 50 -11.85 -28.83 29.84
N LYS A 51 -10.58 -28.45 30.05
CA LYS A 51 -9.79 -28.85 31.22
C LYS A 51 -9.40 -27.65 32.11
N PRO A 52 -10.21 -27.30 33.12
CA PRO A 52 -10.00 -26.13 33.99
C PRO A 52 -8.66 -26.14 34.74
N ARG A 53 -8.10 -27.33 34.99
CA ARG A 53 -6.86 -27.51 35.76
C ARG A 53 -5.61 -26.97 35.06
N ASP A 54 -5.62 -26.89 33.72
CA ASP A 54 -4.47 -26.38 32.96
C ASP A 54 -4.26 -24.86 33.15
N LYS A 55 -5.30 -24.16 33.64
CA LYS A 55 -5.31 -22.70 33.84
C LYS A 55 -5.66 -22.27 35.27
N ALA A 56 -5.77 -23.20 36.22
CA ALA A 56 -6.24 -22.91 37.59
C ALA A 56 -5.46 -21.79 38.32
N LYS A 57 -4.18 -21.59 37.98
CA LYS A 57 -3.35 -20.50 38.54
C LYS A 57 -3.74 -19.10 38.03
N VAL A 58 -4.30 -18.98 36.83
CA VAL A 58 -4.64 -17.67 36.23
C VAL A 58 -5.84 -17.04 36.91
N GLU A 59 -6.86 -17.81 37.28
CA GLU A 59 -8.04 -17.29 37.99
C GLU A 59 -7.65 -16.70 39.36
N GLY A 60 -6.80 -17.42 40.10
CA GLY A 60 -6.23 -16.92 41.34
C GLY A 60 -5.39 -15.65 41.14
N ALA A 61 -4.63 -15.57 40.04
CA ALA A 61 -3.86 -14.38 39.71
C ALA A 61 -4.75 -13.16 39.38
N VAL A 62 -5.86 -13.36 38.64
CA VAL A 62 -6.82 -12.29 38.34
C VAL A 62 -7.43 -11.74 39.63
N LEU A 63 -7.83 -12.61 40.56
CA LEU A 63 -8.36 -12.19 41.86
C LEU A 63 -7.32 -11.40 42.68
N LEU A 64 -6.04 -11.77 42.60
CA LEU A 64 -4.97 -11.01 43.24
C LEU A 64 -4.83 -9.61 42.64
N VAL A 65 -4.84 -9.48 41.31
CA VAL A 65 -4.78 -8.18 40.62
C VAL A 65 -5.99 -7.32 40.99
N GLN A 66 -7.20 -7.88 40.99
CA GLN A 66 -8.41 -7.15 41.38
C GLN A 66 -8.34 -6.61 42.81
N ARG A 67 -7.90 -7.44 43.77
CA ARG A 67 -7.87 -7.07 45.19
C ARG A 67 -6.70 -6.15 45.56
N TRP A 68 -5.53 -6.36 44.96
CA TRP A 68 -4.31 -5.69 45.39
C TRP A 68 -3.90 -4.53 44.50
N ILE A 69 -4.41 -4.44 43.28
CA ILE A 69 -4.11 -3.32 42.38
C ILE A 69 -5.38 -2.50 42.17
N ILE A 70 -6.42 -3.09 41.59
CA ILE A 70 -7.64 -2.35 41.22
C ILE A 70 -8.33 -1.77 42.46
N ALA A 71 -8.54 -2.57 43.51
CA ALA A 71 -9.22 -2.10 44.71
C ALA A 71 -8.45 -1.02 45.49
N ARG A 72 -7.11 -0.98 45.39
CA ARG A 72 -6.29 0.08 46.01
C ARG A 72 -6.34 1.38 45.21
N LEU A 73 -6.36 1.28 43.89
CA LEU A 73 -6.38 2.44 43.00
C LEU A 73 -7.79 2.98 42.73
N ARG A 74 -8.85 2.27 43.17
CA ARG A 74 -10.26 2.60 42.84
C ARG A 74 -10.72 4.01 43.23
N ASN A 75 -10.13 4.60 44.26
CA ASN A 75 -10.50 5.93 44.76
C ASN A 75 -9.54 7.04 44.28
N ARG A 76 -8.53 6.69 43.48
CA ARG A 76 -7.58 7.64 42.91
C ARG A 76 -8.06 8.06 41.52
N ARG A 77 -8.12 9.36 41.27
CA ARG A 77 -8.36 9.92 39.92
C ARG A 77 -7.01 10.07 39.21
N PHE A 78 -7.00 9.73 37.93
CA PHE A 78 -5.83 9.86 37.06
C PHE A 78 -6.17 10.80 35.91
N PHE A 79 -5.19 11.61 35.50
CA PHE A 79 -5.37 12.59 34.44
C PHE A 79 -4.65 12.21 33.13
N SER A 80 -3.90 11.10 33.15
CA SER A 80 -3.27 10.53 31.96
C SER A 80 -3.10 9.01 32.08
N LEU A 81 -2.94 8.34 30.93
CA LEU A 81 -2.60 6.92 30.89
C LEU A 81 -1.22 6.64 31.51
N ASP A 82 -0.28 7.56 31.36
CA ASP A 82 1.07 7.40 31.92
C ASP A 82 1.05 7.43 33.45
N GLU A 83 0.25 8.30 34.04
CA GLU A 83 0.04 8.36 35.48
C GLU A 83 -0.59 7.07 36.02
N LEU A 84 -1.63 6.57 35.34
CA LEU A 84 -2.26 5.30 35.69
C LEU A 84 -1.26 4.14 35.59
N ASN A 85 -0.50 4.06 34.50
CA ASN A 85 0.50 3.04 34.29
C ASN A 85 1.60 3.08 35.36
N ALA A 86 2.03 4.28 35.79
CA ALA A 86 3.00 4.44 36.86
C ALA A 86 2.46 3.92 38.20
N ALA A 87 1.22 4.28 38.57
CA ALA A 87 0.58 3.80 39.80
C ALA A 87 0.34 2.28 39.78
N VAL A 88 -0.03 1.71 38.63
CA VAL A 88 -0.16 0.26 38.47
C VAL A 88 1.18 -0.44 38.65
N ARG A 89 2.28 0.09 38.08
CA ARG A 89 3.64 -0.47 38.27
C ARG A 89 4.05 -0.50 39.74
N GLU A 90 3.74 0.55 40.49
CA GLU A 90 4.02 0.61 41.93
C GLU A 90 3.27 -0.48 42.71
N GLU A 91 1.97 -0.66 42.45
CA GLU A 91 1.19 -1.70 43.13
C GLU A 91 1.58 -3.13 42.70
N VAL A 92 1.98 -3.34 41.44
CA VAL A 92 2.55 -4.61 40.98
C VAL A 92 3.85 -4.92 41.74
N ALA A 93 4.75 -3.95 41.87
CA ALA A 93 5.99 -4.13 42.63
C ALA A 93 5.71 -4.49 44.10
N ARG A 94 4.77 -3.79 44.75
CA ARG A 94 4.32 -4.10 46.12
C ARG A 94 3.75 -5.51 46.24
N LEU A 95 2.91 -5.93 45.30
CA LEU A 95 2.31 -7.26 45.29
C LEU A 95 3.37 -8.36 45.14
N ASN A 96 4.36 -8.14 44.28
CA ASN A 96 5.42 -9.12 44.02
C ASN A 96 6.45 -9.22 45.15
N ALA A 97 6.73 -8.11 45.85
CA ALA A 97 7.63 -8.07 47.00
C ALA A 97 7.01 -8.69 48.27
N ARG A 98 5.69 -8.91 48.29
CA ARG A 98 5.01 -9.44 49.47
C ARG A 98 5.26 -10.94 49.65
N VAL A 99 5.65 -11.32 50.87
CA VAL A 99 5.75 -12.72 51.30
C VAL A 99 4.38 -13.39 51.24
N SER A 100 4.29 -14.48 50.48
CA SER A 100 3.07 -15.29 50.36
C SER A 100 3.01 -16.29 51.50
N ARG A 101 1.91 -16.31 52.27
CA ARG A 101 1.73 -17.24 53.42
C ARG A 101 1.93 -18.71 53.05
N HIS A 102 1.51 -19.11 51.86
CA HIS A 102 1.64 -20.50 51.40
C HIS A 102 3.08 -20.84 50.96
N LEU A 103 3.83 -19.88 50.44
CA LEU A 103 5.15 -20.14 49.84
C LEU A 103 6.31 -19.80 50.78
N GLY A 104 6.06 -19.04 51.86
CA GLY A 104 7.09 -18.59 52.79
C GLY A 104 8.03 -17.51 52.23
N ALA A 105 7.98 -17.24 50.93
CA ALA A 105 8.84 -16.29 50.23
C ALA A 105 8.02 -15.25 49.43
N ALA A 106 8.70 -14.18 49.01
CA ALA A 106 8.13 -13.21 48.07
C ALA A 106 8.09 -13.80 46.65
N ARG A 107 7.12 -13.36 45.82
CA ARG A 107 7.04 -13.83 44.43
C ARG A 107 8.24 -13.37 43.62
N GLN A 108 8.71 -12.15 43.87
CA GLN A 108 9.92 -11.62 43.23
C GLN A 108 11.14 -12.47 43.54
N GLU A 109 11.31 -12.89 44.79
CA GLU A 109 12.42 -13.72 45.22
C GLU A 109 12.41 -15.09 44.53
N LEU A 110 11.25 -15.74 44.47
CA LEU A 110 11.09 -17.00 43.74
C LEU A 110 11.36 -16.85 42.24
N PHE A 111 10.92 -15.75 41.64
CA PHE A 111 11.19 -15.46 40.23
C PHE A 111 12.70 -15.32 39.97
N GLU A 112 13.42 -14.54 40.78
CA GLU A 112 14.86 -14.33 40.61
C GLU A 112 15.68 -15.60 40.85
N THR A 113 15.27 -16.43 41.80
CA THR A 113 16.02 -17.63 42.20
C THR A 113 15.71 -18.87 41.37
N LEU A 114 14.47 -19.02 40.91
CA LEU A 114 14.01 -20.23 40.21
C LEU A 114 13.75 -19.99 38.72
N ASP A 115 12.95 -18.99 38.40
CA ASP A 115 12.46 -18.79 37.03
C ASP A 115 13.51 -18.13 36.14
N ARG A 116 14.09 -17.01 36.59
CA ARG A 116 15.02 -16.20 35.79
C ARG A 116 16.27 -16.97 35.31
N PRO A 117 16.91 -17.83 36.12
CA PRO A 117 18.06 -18.62 35.65
C PRO A 117 17.69 -19.67 34.58
N ALA A 118 16.43 -20.08 34.51
CA ALA A 118 15.92 -21.02 33.51
C ALA A 118 15.40 -20.35 32.23
N MET A 119 15.36 -19.02 32.19
CA MET A 119 14.90 -18.24 31.03
C MET A 119 16.03 -17.93 30.04
N GLN A 120 15.65 -17.69 28.80
CA GLN A 120 16.56 -17.26 27.74
C GLN A 120 16.78 -15.73 27.79
N PRO A 121 17.93 -15.25 27.29
CA PRO A 121 18.17 -13.81 27.16
C PRO A 121 17.18 -13.17 26.18
N LEU A 122 16.88 -11.89 26.40
CA LEU A 122 16.05 -11.11 25.48
C LEU A 122 16.81 -10.88 24.16
N PRO A 123 16.17 -11.05 22.99
CA PRO A 123 16.72 -10.56 21.73
C PRO A 123 17.04 -9.06 21.82
N PRO A 124 18.12 -8.59 21.15
CA PRO A 124 18.53 -7.19 21.21
C PRO A 124 17.50 -6.26 20.56
N GLU A 125 16.76 -6.76 19.57
CA GLU A 125 15.73 -6.01 18.86
C GLU A 125 14.33 -6.39 19.37
N PRO A 126 13.45 -5.40 19.61
CA PRO A 126 12.08 -5.66 19.99
C PRO A 126 11.30 -6.31 18.84
N PHE A 127 10.39 -7.21 19.18
CA PHE A 127 9.46 -7.76 18.19
C PHE A 127 8.58 -6.65 17.61
N VAL A 128 8.54 -6.57 16.27
CA VAL A 128 7.64 -5.66 15.55
C VAL A 128 6.38 -6.43 15.16
N HIS A 129 5.25 -6.06 15.77
CA HIS A 129 3.95 -6.63 15.41
C HIS A 129 3.63 -6.36 13.94
N ALA A 130 3.11 -7.38 13.28
CA ALA A 130 2.69 -7.30 11.89
C ALA A 130 1.32 -7.95 11.70
N ASP A 131 0.44 -7.31 10.93
CA ASP A 131 -0.84 -7.87 10.53
C ASP A 131 -0.70 -8.62 9.21
N TRP A 132 -1.30 -9.80 9.12
CA TRP A 132 -1.32 -10.58 7.89
C TRP A 132 -2.67 -10.49 7.21
N ARG A 133 -2.68 -10.13 5.92
CA ARG A 133 -3.90 -10.04 5.11
C ARG A 133 -3.72 -10.72 3.77
N ARG A 134 -4.80 -11.26 3.23
CA ARG A 134 -4.84 -11.69 1.83
C ARG A 134 -5.37 -10.56 0.97
N ALA A 135 -4.72 -10.31 -0.15
CA ALA A 135 -5.17 -9.34 -1.14
C ALA A 135 -5.01 -9.91 -2.55
N THR A 136 -5.98 -9.63 -3.41
CA THR A 136 -5.92 -10.02 -4.82
C THR A 136 -5.32 -8.87 -5.63
N VAL A 137 -4.41 -9.21 -6.54
CA VAL A 137 -3.76 -8.22 -7.41
C VAL A 137 -4.74 -7.79 -8.51
N GLY A 138 -4.97 -6.49 -8.59
CA GLY A 138 -5.79 -5.85 -9.61
C GLY A 138 -5.17 -5.93 -11.02
N PRO A 139 -5.96 -5.60 -12.06
CA PRO A 139 -5.47 -5.57 -13.44
C PRO A 139 -4.40 -4.50 -13.68
N ASP A 140 -4.32 -3.52 -12.80
CA ASP A 140 -3.35 -2.43 -12.77
C ASP A 140 -2.10 -2.78 -11.96
N TYR A 141 -1.83 -4.07 -11.68
CA TYR A 141 -0.68 -4.57 -10.91
C TYR A 141 -0.55 -3.99 -9.49
N HIS A 142 -1.66 -3.61 -8.86
CA HIS A 142 -1.68 -3.16 -7.45
C HIS A 142 -2.50 -4.09 -6.55
N VAL A 143 -2.16 -4.09 -5.26
CA VAL A 143 -3.01 -4.62 -4.19
C VAL A 143 -3.52 -3.46 -3.35
N ARG A 144 -4.80 -3.50 -2.98
CA ARG A 144 -5.41 -2.49 -2.10
C ARG A 144 -5.34 -2.93 -0.65
N LEU A 145 -4.65 -2.16 0.19
CA LEU A 145 -4.44 -2.44 1.61
C LEU A 145 -4.69 -1.16 2.41
N ASP A 146 -5.59 -1.22 3.39
CA ASP A 146 -6.03 -0.06 4.21
C ASP A 146 -6.43 1.17 3.38
N GLY A 147 -7.01 0.96 2.19
CA GLY A 147 -7.43 2.03 1.29
C GLY A 147 -6.36 2.53 0.31
N HIS A 148 -5.08 2.23 0.55
CA HIS A 148 -3.96 2.61 -0.32
C HIS A 148 -3.61 1.49 -1.32
N HIS A 149 -3.07 1.85 -2.49
CA HIS A 149 -2.68 0.91 -3.53
C HIS A 149 -1.16 0.71 -3.56
N TYR A 150 -0.71 -0.52 -3.36
CA TYR A 150 0.70 -0.87 -3.44
C TYR A 150 0.98 -1.73 -4.65
N SER A 151 1.93 -1.32 -5.47
CA SER A 151 2.30 -2.07 -6.68
C SER A 151 2.96 -3.41 -6.35
N VAL A 152 2.79 -4.38 -7.24
CA VAL A 152 3.50 -5.66 -7.25
C VAL A 152 4.00 -5.94 -8.68
N PRO A 153 5.00 -6.80 -8.87
CA PRO A 153 5.41 -7.21 -10.22
C PRO A 153 4.20 -7.64 -11.07
N HIS A 154 4.09 -7.07 -12.27
CA HIS A 154 2.94 -7.27 -13.18
C HIS A 154 2.63 -8.74 -13.52
N GLU A 155 3.61 -9.63 -13.39
CA GLU A 155 3.45 -11.09 -13.52
C GLU A 155 2.43 -11.67 -12.52
N MET A 156 2.15 -10.93 -11.45
CA MET A 156 1.27 -11.34 -10.35
C MET A 156 -0.18 -10.89 -10.53
N ILE A 157 -0.53 -10.26 -11.65
CA ILE A 157 -1.91 -9.83 -11.95
C ILE A 157 -2.90 -11.00 -11.76
N ARG A 158 -4.04 -10.72 -11.11
CA ARG A 158 -5.11 -11.68 -10.75
C ARG A 158 -4.73 -12.77 -9.75
N GLN A 159 -3.49 -12.79 -9.23
CA GLN A 159 -3.10 -13.74 -8.19
C GLN A 159 -3.53 -13.23 -6.80
N GLN A 160 -3.80 -14.15 -5.89
CA GLN A 160 -4.01 -13.84 -4.47
C GLN A 160 -2.69 -13.95 -3.72
N LEU A 161 -2.30 -12.87 -3.05
CA LEU A 161 -1.02 -12.76 -2.33
C LEU A 161 -1.27 -12.52 -0.84
N TRP A 162 -0.25 -12.82 -0.04
CA TRP A 162 -0.21 -12.45 1.36
C TRP A 162 0.51 -11.12 1.53
N ALA A 163 -0.05 -10.23 2.33
CA ALA A 163 0.57 -8.98 2.75
C ALA A 163 0.83 -9.02 4.26
N ARG A 164 2.04 -8.67 4.66
CA ARG A 164 2.46 -8.43 6.04
C ARG A 164 2.60 -6.93 6.24
N LEU A 165 1.81 -6.38 7.16
CA LEU A 165 1.74 -4.95 7.45
C LEU A 165 2.32 -4.67 8.83
N THR A 166 3.45 -3.99 8.90
CA THR A 166 3.99 -3.47 10.17
C THR A 166 3.54 -2.02 10.37
N SER A 167 3.98 -1.36 11.44
CA SER A 167 3.74 0.09 11.62
C SER A 167 4.34 0.95 10.50
N GLY A 168 5.44 0.51 9.88
CA GLY A 168 6.18 1.32 8.91
C GLY A 168 6.32 0.72 7.51
N THR A 169 6.03 -0.57 7.33
CA THR A 169 6.28 -1.29 6.07
C THR A 169 5.11 -2.17 5.66
N VAL A 170 4.99 -2.36 4.34
CA VAL A 170 4.09 -3.32 3.70
C VAL A 170 4.92 -4.26 2.85
N GLU A 171 4.94 -5.52 3.24
CA GLU A 171 5.65 -6.58 2.53
C GLU A 171 4.65 -7.54 1.88
N ILE A 172 4.88 -7.92 0.63
CA ILE A 172 3.96 -8.77 -0.13
C ILE A 172 4.68 -10.06 -0.49
N PHE A 173 4.02 -11.19 -0.28
CA PHE A 173 4.56 -12.54 -0.39
C PHE A 173 3.74 -13.41 -1.34
N ARG A 174 4.44 -14.22 -2.14
CA ARG A 174 3.91 -15.31 -2.95
C ARG A 174 4.55 -16.61 -2.51
N ALA A 175 3.75 -17.57 -2.05
CA ALA A 175 4.23 -18.88 -1.60
C ALA A 175 5.45 -18.81 -0.65
N GLY A 176 5.43 -17.86 0.30
CA GLY A 176 6.52 -17.66 1.27
C GLY A 176 7.69 -16.79 0.79
N LYS A 177 7.81 -16.49 -0.51
CA LYS A 177 8.84 -15.59 -1.04
C LYS A 177 8.33 -14.15 -1.10
N ARG A 178 9.11 -13.20 -0.55
CA ARG A 178 8.80 -11.76 -0.66
C ARG A 178 8.97 -11.30 -2.11
N VAL A 179 7.93 -10.70 -2.66
CA VAL A 179 7.88 -10.20 -4.05
C VAL A 179 7.86 -8.68 -4.15
N ALA A 180 7.45 -7.99 -3.09
CA ALA A 180 7.48 -6.53 -3.01
C ALA A 180 7.62 -6.06 -1.56
N CYS A 181 8.20 -4.88 -1.37
CA CYS A 181 8.32 -4.19 -0.08
C CYS A 181 8.13 -2.69 -0.30
N HIS A 182 7.29 -2.07 0.52
CA HIS A 182 6.95 -0.65 0.45
C HIS A 182 7.00 -0.03 1.84
N ARG A 183 7.21 1.29 1.90
CA ARG A 183 6.89 2.06 3.10
C ARG A 183 5.37 2.11 3.25
N ARG A 184 4.86 1.91 4.47
CA ARG A 184 3.42 2.01 4.75
C ARG A 184 2.98 3.47 4.65
N ALA A 185 1.93 3.70 3.87
CA ALA A 185 1.29 5.00 3.73
C ALA A 185 0.68 5.46 5.07
N ALA A 186 0.55 6.77 5.24
CA ALA A 186 -0.06 7.33 6.43
C ALA A 186 -1.53 6.90 6.56
N PRO A 187 -2.07 6.77 7.78
CA PRO A 187 -3.48 6.46 7.98
C PRO A 187 -4.39 7.46 7.22
N GLY A 188 -5.29 6.94 6.39
CA GLY A 188 -6.22 7.76 5.59
C GLY A 188 -5.75 8.12 4.18
N ASP A 189 -4.50 7.81 3.82
CA ASP A 189 -3.99 7.98 2.46
C ASP A 189 -4.61 6.92 1.52
N THR A 190 -5.36 7.37 0.51
CA THR A 190 -6.03 6.53 -0.49
C THR A 190 -5.33 6.51 -1.86
N GLY A 191 -4.12 7.06 -1.92
CA GLY A 191 -3.28 7.13 -3.13
C GLY A 191 -2.68 5.78 -3.54
N ALA A 192 -1.59 5.87 -4.30
CA ALA A 192 -0.86 4.71 -4.81
C ALA A 192 0.66 4.87 -4.68
N THR A 193 1.32 3.81 -4.23
CA THR A 193 2.78 3.67 -4.21
C THR A 193 3.21 2.67 -5.28
N THR A 194 3.70 3.20 -6.40
CA THR A 194 4.13 2.41 -7.56
C THR A 194 5.66 2.40 -7.70
N LEU A 195 6.27 1.21 -7.68
CA LEU A 195 7.66 1.02 -8.07
C LEU A 195 7.77 0.82 -9.58
N ASN A 196 8.77 1.42 -10.21
CA ASN A 196 8.97 1.31 -11.65
C ASN A 196 9.23 -0.13 -12.10
N ASP A 197 10.01 -0.89 -11.33
CA ASP A 197 10.36 -2.29 -11.64
C ASP A 197 9.14 -3.22 -11.68
N HIS A 198 8.05 -2.84 -11.00
CA HIS A 198 6.82 -3.60 -11.01
C HIS A 198 6.04 -3.48 -12.33
N ARG A 199 6.30 -2.42 -13.10
CA ARG A 199 5.57 -2.14 -14.34
C ARG A 199 6.00 -3.10 -15.47
N PRO A 200 5.05 -3.52 -16.34
CA PRO A 200 5.41 -4.25 -17.55
C PRO A 200 6.31 -3.38 -18.45
N ALA A 201 7.15 -4.00 -19.27
CA ALA A 201 8.12 -3.29 -20.11
C ALA A 201 7.48 -2.22 -21.02
N SER A 202 6.25 -2.44 -21.48
CA SER A 202 5.48 -1.47 -22.26
C SER A 202 5.10 -0.22 -21.45
N HIS A 203 4.73 -0.37 -20.18
CA HIS A 203 4.41 0.74 -19.28
C HIS A 203 5.65 1.46 -18.76
N ARG A 204 6.78 0.74 -18.55
CA ARG A 204 8.08 1.37 -18.21
C ARG A 204 8.54 2.31 -19.32
N ARG A 205 8.55 1.81 -20.57
CA ARG A 205 8.87 2.63 -21.75
C ARG A 205 7.99 3.87 -21.88
N TYR A 206 6.72 3.79 -21.48
CA TYR A 206 5.83 4.95 -21.45
C TYR A 206 6.24 5.97 -20.37
N ALA A 207 6.49 5.51 -19.15
CA ALA A 207 6.87 6.37 -18.02
C ALA A 207 8.24 7.03 -18.18
N GLU A 208 9.16 6.38 -18.90
CA GLU A 208 10.52 6.89 -19.18
C GLU A 208 10.60 7.77 -20.44
N THR A 209 9.51 7.86 -21.23
CA THR A 209 9.50 8.67 -22.45
C THR A 209 9.53 10.15 -22.10
N THR A 210 10.53 10.89 -22.60
CA THR A 210 10.61 12.34 -22.40
C THR A 210 9.98 13.11 -23.57
N PRO A 211 9.55 14.39 -23.37
CA PRO A 211 9.08 15.25 -24.45
C PRO A 211 10.10 15.40 -25.59
N SER A 212 11.40 15.47 -25.26
CA SER A 212 12.48 15.58 -26.25
C SER A 212 12.57 14.35 -27.14
N GLN A 213 12.46 13.14 -26.57
CA GLN A 213 12.45 11.89 -27.34
C GLN A 213 11.23 11.79 -28.26
N LEU A 214 10.06 12.29 -27.84
CA LEU A 214 8.86 12.33 -28.70
C LEU A 214 9.05 13.28 -29.88
N ARG A 215 9.60 14.47 -29.64
CA ARG A 215 9.90 15.44 -30.70
C ARG A 215 10.92 14.90 -31.69
N GLU A 216 12.00 14.28 -31.23
CA GLU A 216 13.02 13.70 -32.10
C GLU A 216 12.45 12.59 -32.99
N ARG A 217 11.63 11.70 -32.43
CA ARG A 217 10.96 10.63 -33.19
C ARG A 217 9.97 11.17 -34.22
N ALA A 218 9.28 12.26 -33.90
CA ALA A 218 8.37 12.93 -34.81
C ALA A 218 9.11 13.60 -35.97
N ALA A 219 10.23 14.28 -35.68
CA ALA A 219 11.08 14.92 -36.68
C ALA A 219 11.67 13.94 -37.70
N ARG A 220 11.92 12.68 -37.30
CA ARG A 220 12.34 11.61 -38.23
C ARG A 220 11.26 11.19 -39.22
N ILE A 221 9.99 11.46 -38.92
CA ILE A 221 8.85 11.17 -39.83
C ILE A 221 8.65 12.37 -40.76
N GLY A 222 8.62 13.58 -40.18
CA GLY A 222 8.57 14.82 -40.95
C GLY A 222 8.20 16.05 -40.12
N PRO A 223 8.28 17.25 -40.72
CA PRO A 223 8.07 18.52 -40.05
C PRO A 223 6.64 18.71 -39.49
N ALA A 224 5.59 18.34 -40.24
CA ALA A 224 4.21 18.47 -39.80
C ALA A 224 3.89 17.52 -38.63
N THR A 225 4.44 16.31 -38.64
CA THR A 225 4.33 15.38 -37.51
C THR A 225 4.99 15.97 -36.25
N ALA A 226 6.16 16.60 -36.40
CA ALA A 226 6.86 17.25 -35.29
C ALA A 226 6.07 18.42 -34.71
N ILE A 227 5.53 19.29 -35.57
CA ILE A 227 4.70 20.43 -35.16
C ILE A 227 3.45 19.95 -34.44
N LEU A 228 2.75 18.94 -34.96
CA LEU A 228 1.53 18.42 -34.34
C LEU A 228 1.80 17.85 -32.94
N ILE A 229 2.87 17.09 -32.78
CA ILE A 229 3.27 16.56 -31.45
C ILE A 229 3.62 17.71 -30.51
N ASP A 230 4.38 18.71 -30.96
CA ASP A 230 4.74 19.85 -30.11
C ASP A 230 3.51 20.65 -29.67
N VAL A 231 2.56 20.88 -30.56
CA VAL A 231 1.28 21.52 -30.25
C VAL A 231 0.51 20.71 -29.21
N ILE A 232 0.38 19.38 -29.38
CA ILE A 232 -0.31 18.51 -28.42
C ILE A 232 0.33 18.55 -27.03
N LEU A 233 1.66 18.61 -26.96
CA LEU A 233 2.39 18.67 -25.70
C LEU A 233 2.26 20.03 -25.00
N ARG A 234 2.17 21.14 -25.76
CA ARG A 234 2.01 22.51 -25.23
C ARG A 234 0.57 22.84 -24.82
N ASP A 235 -0.43 22.26 -25.49
CA ASP A 235 -1.85 22.51 -25.25
C ASP A 235 -2.36 21.89 -23.93
N ARG A 236 -1.52 21.10 -23.24
CA ARG A 236 -1.86 20.43 -21.98
C ARG A 236 -1.10 21.08 -20.81
N PRO A 237 -1.75 21.30 -19.64
CA PRO A 237 -1.09 21.83 -18.44
C PRO A 237 0.10 20.99 -17.99
N HIS A 238 0.03 19.67 -18.22
CA HIS A 238 1.12 18.74 -17.99
C HIS A 238 1.40 17.95 -19.28
N PRO A 239 2.61 18.06 -19.87
CA PRO A 239 2.95 17.39 -21.14
C PRO A 239 2.71 15.88 -21.14
N GLU A 240 2.86 15.22 -19.99
CA GLU A 240 2.62 13.78 -19.81
C GLU A 240 1.21 13.34 -20.19
N GLN A 241 0.22 14.23 -20.07
CA GLN A 241 -1.16 13.97 -20.49
C GLN A 241 -1.29 13.85 -22.02
N GLY A 242 -0.37 14.45 -22.78
CA GLY A 242 -0.30 14.36 -24.23
C GLY A 242 0.48 13.14 -24.75
N PHE A 243 1.24 12.44 -23.91
CA PHE A 243 2.16 11.39 -24.35
C PHE A 243 1.43 10.20 -24.99
N ARG A 244 0.29 9.77 -24.45
CA ARG A 244 -0.51 8.68 -25.05
C ARG A 244 -0.95 9.02 -26.47
N SER A 245 -1.40 10.25 -26.69
CA SER A 245 -1.82 10.74 -28.00
C SER A 245 -0.64 10.80 -28.97
N CYS A 246 0.49 11.37 -28.53
CA CYS A 246 1.71 11.47 -29.32
C CYS A 246 2.26 10.09 -29.72
N LEU A 247 2.37 9.16 -28.78
CA LEU A 247 2.81 7.78 -29.05
C LEU A 247 1.83 7.03 -29.96
N GLY A 248 0.52 7.28 -29.79
CA GLY A 248 -0.52 6.74 -30.66
C GLY A 248 -0.35 7.20 -32.11
N ILE A 249 -0.12 8.50 -32.32
CA ILE A 249 0.15 9.08 -33.65
C ILE A 249 1.42 8.47 -34.24
N LEU A 250 2.54 8.46 -33.50
CA LEU A 250 3.80 7.88 -33.97
C LEU A 250 3.66 6.39 -34.33
N ARG A 251 2.78 5.64 -33.65
CA ARG A 251 2.53 4.22 -33.97
C ARG A 251 1.84 4.03 -35.31
N LEU A 252 1.06 5.00 -35.80
CA LEU A 252 0.38 4.93 -37.10
C LEU A 252 1.39 4.84 -38.27
N SER A 253 2.61 5.36 -38.11
CA SER A 253 3.68 5.25 -39.10
C SER A 253 3.98 3.80 -39.49
N ARG A 254 3.86 2.86 -38.54
CA ARG A 254 4.09 1.43 -38.77
C ARG A 254 3.03 0.77 -39.64
N SER A 255 1.79 1.29 -39.60
CA SER A 255 0.66 0.70 -40.30
C SER A 255 0.38 1.38 -41.64
N TYR A 256 0.66 2.68 -41.76
CA TYR A 256 0.31 3.49 -42.93
C TYR A 256 1.53 4.04 -43.69
N GLY A 257 2.74 3.87 -43.15
CA GLY A 257 3.97 4.46 -43.68
C GLY A 257 4.22 5.89 -43.18
N PRO A 258 5.49 6.35 -43.19
CA PRO A 258 5.87 7.67 -42.70
C PRO A 258 5.30 8.80 -43.57
N GLU A 259 5.34 8.65 -44.90
CA GLU A 259 4.89 9.69 -45.84
C GLU A 259 3.40 10.00 -45.70
N ARG A 260 2.56 8.97 -45.60
CA ARG A 260 1.12 9.13 -45.42
C ARG A 260 0.78 9.72 -44.06
N LEU A 261 1.50 9.31 -43.01
CA LEU A 261 1.32 9.88 -41.68
C LEU A 261 1.67 11.37 -41.69
N GLU A 262 2.76 11.76 -42.34
CA GLU A 262 3.18 13.15 -42.44
C GLU A 262 2.12 14.02 -43.14
N ALA A 263 1.60 13.56 -44.29
CA ALA A 263 0.51 14.25 -45.00
C ALA A 263 -0.79 14.31 -44.17
N ALA A 264 -1.08 13.27 -43.39
CA ALA A 264 -2.22 13.28 -42.47
C ALA A 264 -2.03 14.26 -41.30
N CYS A 265 -0.82 14.40 -40.78
CA CYS A 265 -0.47 15.37 -39.74
C CYS A 265 -0.54 16.80 -40.28
N ASP A 266 -0.04 17.06 -41.49
CA ASP A 266 -0.17 18.35 -42.18
C ASP A 266 -1.63 18.75 -42.34
N ARG A 267 -2.46 17.82 -42.82
CA ARG A 267 -3.91 18.05 -42.91
C ARG A 267 -4.55 18.29 -41.55
N ALA A 268 -4.17 17.52 -40.52
CA ALA A 268 -4.71 17.67 -39.17
C ALA A 268 -4.41 19.06 -38.59
N LEU A 269 -3.22 19.61 -38.85
CA LEU A 269 -2.83 20.98 -38.51
C LEU A 269 -3.67 22.00 -39.27
N ALA A 270 -3.86 21.83 -40.58
CA ALA A 270 -4.66 22.73 -41.40
C ALA A 270 -6.12 22.86 -40.93
N ILE A 271 -6.70 21.78 -40.37
CA ILE A 271 -8.05 21.78 -39.79
C ILE A 271 -8.08 21.96 -38.27
N ASN A 272 -6.94 22.32 -37.66
CA ASN A 272 -6.78 22.53 -36.21
C ASN A 272 -7.20 21.34 -35.31
N THR A 273 -7.12 20.10 -35.83
CA THR A 273 -7.40 18.89 -35.03
C THR A 273 -6.13 18.37 -34.35
N ARG A 274 -6.22 18.14 -33.03
CA ARG A 274 -5.07 17.77 -32.19
C ARG A 274 -5.22 16.40 -31.51
N THR A 275 -6.00 15.49 -32.11
CA THR A 275 -6.28 14.17 -31.52
C THR A 275 -5.79 13.04 -32.41
N MET A 276 -5.34 11.94 -31.79
CA MET A 276 -4.95 10.73 -32.52
C MET A 276 -6.12 10.13 -33.31
N ALA A 277 -7.34 10.21 -32.78
CA ALA A 277 -8.54 9.74 -33.47
C ALA A 277 -8.79 10.49 -34.78
N SER A 278 -8.61 11.82 -34.79
CA SER A 278 -8.73 12.65 -36.00
C SER A 278 -7.67 12.27 -37.05
N VAL A 279 -6.40 12.14 -36.64
CA VAL A 279 -5.31 11.70 -37.56
C VAL A 279 -5.60 10.31 -38.12
N LYS A 280 -6.06 9.38 -37.29
CA LYS A 280 -6.44 8.03 -37.73
C LYS A 280 -7.62 8.08 -38.72
N SER A 281 -8.61 8.94 -38.49
CA SER A 281 -9.74 9.13 -39.40
C SER A 281 -9.31 9.67 -40.76
N ILE A 282 -8.38 10.64 -40.79
CA ILE A 282 -7.79 11.18 -42.03
C ILE A 282 -7.14 10.06 -42.85
N LEU A 283 -6.36 9.18 -42.19
CA LEU A 283 -5.66 8.06 -42.84
C LEU A 283 -6.61 6.97 -43.35
N ILE A 284 -7.64 6.63 -42.57
CA ILE A 284 -8.66 5.63 -42.95
C ILE A 284 -9.45 6.12 -44.17
N ASN A 285 -9.87 7.38 -44.16
CA ASN A 285 -10.68 7.97 -45.23
C ASN A 285 -9.86 8.48 -46.42
N ARG A 286 -8.55 8.23 -46.44
CA ARG A 286 -7.59 8.67 -47.48
C ARG A 286 -7.66 10.17 -47.77
N LEU A 287 -7.89 10.95 -46.73
CA LEU A 287 -7.98 12.41 -46.80
C LEU A 287 -6.58 13.06 -46.83
N ASP A 288 -5.52 12.30 -46.60
CA ASP A 288 -4.12 12.72 -46.66
C ASP A 288 -3.69 13.26 -48.05
N GLY A 289 -4.41 12.91 -49.14
CA GLY A 289 -4.08 13.35 -50.51
C GLY A 289 -4.86 14.55 -51.06
N ARG A 290 -5.83 15.11 -50.33
CA ARG A 290 -6.67 16.23 -50.81
C ARG A 290 -6.39 17.50 -49.99
N ARG A 291 -5.78 18.54 -50.55
CA ARG A 291 -5.67 19.82 -49.85
C ARG A 291 -7.07 20.36 -49.51
N PRO A 292 -7.32 20.85 -48.28
CA PRO A 292 -8.56 21.57 -48.01
C PRO A 292 -8.61 22.76 -48.96
N ASN A 293 -9.72 22.92 -49.70
CA ASN A 293 -9.97 24.18 -50.40
C ASN A 293 -9.98 25.28 -49.34
N GLN A 294 -9.01 26.18 -49.39
CA GLN A 294 -9.17 27.48 -48.75
C GLN A 294 -10.27 28.18 -49.55
N SER A 295 -11.50 28.15 -49.05
CA SER A 295 -12.53 29.04 -49.56
C SER A 295 -12.00 30.46 -49.35
N PRO A 296 -11.92 31.32 -50.38
CA PRO A 296 -11.57 32.71 -50.18
C PRO A 296 -12.55 33.31 -49.16
N GLU A 297 -12.00 34.06 -48.21
CA GLU A 297 -12.74 34.73 -47.15
C GLU A 297 -13.81 35.61 -47.83
N ALA A 298 -15.06 35.15 -47.84
CA ALA A 298 -16.15 35.91 -48.42
C ALA A 298 -16.29 37.19 -47.58
N PRO A 299 -16.41 38.38 -48.21
CA PRO A 299 -16.58 39.62 -47.47
C PRO A 299 -17.80 39.49 -46.55
N PRO A 300 -17.75 40.04 -45.32
CA PRO A 300 -18.82 39.92 -44.36
C PRO A 300 -20.12 40.44 -44.98
N ILE A 301 -21.17 39.61 -44.96
CA ILE A 301 -22.48 39.98 -45.48
C ILE A 301 -23.03 41.08 -44.58
N THR A 302 -23.04 42.32 -45.06
CA THR A 302 -23.68 43.46 -44.40
C THR A 302 -25.19 43.39 -44.63
N HIS A 303 -25.92 42.87 -43.64
CA HIS A 303 -27.38 42.87 -43.65
C HIS A 303 -27.94 43.81 -42.57
N ALA A 304 -28.99 44.56 -42.89
CA ALA A 304 -29.65 45.54 -42.00
C ALA A 304 -30.21 44.96 -40.68
N ASN A 305 -30.23 43.63 -40.55
CA ASN A 305 -30.74 42.92 -39.36
C ASN A 305 -29.62 42.48 -38.40
N ILE A 306 -28.35 42.72 -38.76
CA ILE A 306 -27.21 42.40 -37.89
C ILE A 306 -26.99 43.59 -36.95
N ARG A 307 -27.53 43.49 -35.74
CA ARG A 307 -27.35 44.50 -34.69
C ARG A 307 -26.00 44.28 -34.02
N GLY A 308 -25.09 45.24 -34.17
CA GLY A 308 -23.77 45.21 -33.54
C GLY A 308 -23.82 45.39 -32.03
N ALA A 309 -22.70 45.11 -31.35
CA ALA A 309 -22.56 45.15 -29.89
C ALA A 309 -22.99 46.49 -29.23
N LYS A 310 -23.07 47.59 -30.00
CA LYS A 310 -23.54 48.90 -29.54
C LYS A 310 -25.05 48.98 -29.27
N PHE A 311 -25.86 47.97 -29.63
CA PHE A 311 -27.30 47.97 -29.37
C PHE A 311 -27.66 47.59 -27.92
N PHE A 312 -26.71 47.06 -27.14
CA PHE A 312 -26.94 46.54 -25.79
C PHE A 312 -26.35 47.41 -24.66
N HIS A 313 -26.09 48.70 -24.93
CA HIS A 313 -25.62 49.66 -23.93
C HIS A 313 -26.62 50.79 -23.73
#